data_AF-A0A936ZMJ8-F1
#
_entry.id   AF-A0A936ZMJ8-F1
#
_cell.length_a   1.000
_cell.length_b   1.000
_cell.length_c   1.000
_cell.angle_alpha   90.00
_cell.angle_beta   90.00
_cell.angle_gamma   90.00
#
_symmetry.space_group_name_H-M   'P 1'
#
loop_
_entity.id
_entity.type
_entity.pdbx_description
1 polymer ?
#
loop_
_entity_poly.entity_id
_entity_poly.type
_entity_poly.pdbx_seq_one_letter_code
_entity_poly.pdbx_strand_id
1 'polypeptide(L)'
;MSEVFVHARANGESAAAELRTTHAVRQRCGQLLARARAGQGWFEVNDGALDDAAGLVVDTTRRRFSNLHIPLHSRWRHFEAGGVDRKLQLDRLLRHMQPPERAHSMIDLVTVSVLLDAGAGPDWKYVEPATGQTYTRSEGLAVASFHAFTAGLFSSDPRHPYQADARGLRALLTDHLAQAFQVGPSNPLVGLENRAILLRRLGEILSEQPEVFGESGRPGSMFDMIISPLGPDLPHTADVDAHDILSQLLLSLSGIWPADNQIGGVPLGDCWRHPAVHAEGLSDGWVPFHKLTQWLTYSMLEPFAWNGVQVRGVNGLTALPEYRNGGLLLDSGVLRLRDPQAAQNVWQPGDEIIVEWRALTVSLLDELAERVRHLLRTDADHLPLGKVLEGGTWQAGRELAQRLRGGLPPLRVASDGTVF
;
A
#
# COMPACT_ATOMS: atom_id res chain seq x y z
N MET A 1 20.35 -13.12 32.23
CA MET A 1 20.01 -12.88 30.80
C MET A 1 18.51 -12.68 30.57
N SER A 2 17.60 -12.95 31.51
CA SER A 2 16.15 -12.79 31.27
C SER A 2 15.65 -11.33 31.40
N GLU A 3 16.09 -10.60 32.42
CA GLU A 3 15.51 -9.29 32.76
C GLU A 3 15.91 -8.17 31.77
N VAL A 4 17.18 -8.15 31.33
CA VAL A 4 17.69 -7.18 30.34
C VAL A 4 17.02 -7.36 28.97
N PHE A 5 16.75 -8.61 28.55
CA PHE A 5 16.07 -8.89 27.28
C PHE A 5 14.58 -8.52 27.34
N VAL A 6 13.91 -8.77 28.46
CA VAL A 6 12.51 -8.36 28.68
C VAL A 6 12.38 -6.83 28.63
N HIS A 7 13.29 -6.10 29.27
CA HIS A 7 13.32 -4.63 29.20
C HIS A 7 13.62 -4.11 27.79
N ALA A 8 14.56 -4.73 27.07
CA ALA A 8 14.89 -4.33 25.70
C ALA A 8 13.70 -4.54 24.74
N ARG A 9 12.98 -5.66 24.85
CA ARG A 9 11.79 -5.92 24.03
C ARG A 9 10.64 -4.98 24.39
N ALA A 10 10.37 -4.75 25.68
CA ALA A 10 9.32 -3.83 26.11
C ALA A 10 9.56 -2.39 25.63
N ASN A 11 10.79 -1.90 25.73
CA ASN A 11 11.17 -0.59 25.19
C ASN A 11 11.07 -0.56 23.66
N GLY A 12 11.40 -1.69 23.00
CA GLY A 12 11.24 -1.85 21.55
C GLY A 12 9.79 -1.80 21.11
N GLU A 13 8.87 -2.45 21.82
CA GLU A 13 7.43 -2.39 21.52
C GLU A 13 6.88 -0.97 21.66
N SER A 14 7.31 -0.22 22.68
CA SER A 14 6.92 1.18 22.85
C SER A 14 7.36 2.05 21.67
N ALA A 15 8.64 1.93 21.26
CA ALA A 15 9.16 2.66 20.10
C ALA A 15 8.51 2.22 18.78
N ALA A 16 8.23 0.92 18.62
CA ALA A 16 7.52 0.41 17.46
C ALA A 16 6.07 0.93 17.41
N ALA A 17 5.36 0.97 18.54
CA ALA A 17 4.02 1.53 18.62
C ALA A 17 3.97 3.00 18.17
N GLU A 18 4.94 3.82 18.60
CA GLU A 18 5.09 5.20 18.09
C GLU A 18 5.25 5.23 16.57
N LEU A 19 6.20 4.44 16.04
CA LEU A 19 6.53 4.39 14.61
C LEU A 19 5.42 3.78 13.72
N ARG A 20 4.43 3.10 14.31
CA ARG A 20 3.24 2.58 13.60
C ARG A 20 2.16 3.65 13.40
N THR A 21 2.33 4.87 13.92
CA THR A 21 1.33 5.93 13.78
C THR A 21 1.52 6.78 12.52
N THR A 22 0.41 7.25 11.93
CA THR A 22 0.46 8.24 10.83
C THR A 22 1.04 9.58 11.27
N HIS A 23 0.94 9.90 12.57
CA HIS A 23 1.59 11.05 13.17
C HIS A 23 3.12 10.95 13.08
N ALA A 24 3.71 9.82 13.50
CA ALA A 24 5.14 9.59 13.37
C ALA A 24 5.60 9.65 11.90
N VAL A 25 4.85 9.04 10.97
CA VAL A 25 5.13 9.15 9.53
C VAL A 25 5.26 10.61 9.11
N ARG A 26 4.24 11.44 9.36
CA ARG A 26 4.26 12.87 8.98
C ARG A 26 5.34 13.66 9.69
N GLN A 27 5.50 13.46 11.00
CA GLN A 27 6.48 14.18 11.80
C GLN A 27 7.91 13.91 11.30
N ARG A 28 8.26 12.64 11.07
CA ARG A 28 9.61 12.25 10.61
C ARG A 28 9.85 12.69 9.17
N CYS A 29 8.86 12.57 8.29
CA CYS A 29 8.97 13.06 6.91
C CYS A 29 9.11 14.59 6.85
N GLY A 30 8.38 15.31 7.71
CA GLY A 30 8.44 16.77 7.81
C GLY A 30 9.82 17.30 8.22
N GLN A 31 10.57 16.57 9.05
CA GLN A 31 11.96 16.93 9.37
C GLN A 31 12.85 16.93 8.13
N LEU A 32 12.69 15.93 7.25
CA LEU A 32 13.45 15.85 6.01
C LEU A 32 13.01 16.88 4.96
N LEU A 33 11.71 17.22 4.93
CA LEU A 33 11.24 18.35 4.13
C LEU A 33 11.84 19.69 4.61
N ALA A 34 11.87 19.92 5.92
CA ALA A 34 12.50 21.10 6.49
C ALA A 34 14.01 21.15 6.18
N ARG A 35 14.71 20.02 6.27
CA ARG A 35 16.13 19.89 5.88
C ARG A 35 16.35 20.24 4.40
N ALA A 36 15.54 19.69 3.50
CA ALA A 36 15.66 19.94 2.06
C ALA A 36 15.40 21.42 1.71
N ARG A 37 14.39 22.04 2.34
CA ARG A 37 14.11 23.49 2.23
C ARG A 37 15.23 24.36 2.81
N ALA A 38 15.97 23.87 3.81
CA ALA A 38 17.15 24.53 4.36
C ALA A 38 18.40 24.40 3.47
N GLY A 39 18.29 23.83 2.27
CA GLY A 39 19.41 23.72 1.33
C GLY A 39 20.32 22.51 1.59
N GLN A 40 19.88 21.54 2.39
CA GLN A 40 20.64 20.34 2.75
C GLN A 40 20.04 19.08 2.12
N GLY A 41 20.72 17.93 2.25
CA GLY A 41 20.24 16.65 1.73
C GLY A 41 20.52 16.45 0.24
N TRP A 42 19.76 15.55 -0.38
CA TRP A 42 19.93 15.11 -1.78
C TRP A 42 19.08 15.93 -2.75
N PHE A 43 18.01 16.56 -2.26
CA PHE A 43 17.04 17.27 -3.10
C PHE A 43 16.98 18.77 -2.79
N GLU A 44 16.63 19.53 -3.82
CA GLU A 44 16.14 20.89 -3.73
C GLU A 44 14.62 20.88 -3.90
N VAL A 45 13.94 21.63 -3.02
CA VAL A 45 12.50 21.85 -3.10
C VAL A 45 12.24 23.17 -3.81
N ASN A 46 11.44 23.11 -4.87
CA ASN A 46 10.97 24.28 -5.60
C ASN A 46 9.50 24.53 -5.28
N ASP A 47 9.23 25.29 -4.22
CA ASP A 47 7.87 25.60 -3.80
C ASP A 47 7.07 26.33 -4.89
N GLY A 48 7.72 27.09 -5.77
CA GLY A 48 7.09 27.77 -6.89
C GLY A 48 6.50 26.82 -7.96
N ALA A 49 6.97 25.57 -8.03
CA ALA A 49 6.43 24.56 -8.95
C ALA A 49 5.25 23.77 -8.37
N LEU A 50 4.90 23.95 -7.09
CA LEU A 50 3.78 23.23 -6.47
C LEU A 50 2.43 23.60 -7.10
N ASP A 51 2.23 24.86 -7.47
CA ASP A 51 0.98 25.32 -8.07
C ASP A 51 0.81 24.77 -9.50
N ASP A 52 1.90 24.69 -10.27
CA ASP A 52 1.91 24.06 -11.60
C ASP A 52 1.65 22.56 -11.51
N ALA A 53 2.28 21.87 -10.54
CA ALA A 53 2.02 20.46 -10.26
C ALA A 53 0.55 20.23 -9.86
N ALA A 54 -0.02 21.11 -9.03
CA ALA A 54 -1.42 21.04 -8.64
C ALA A 54 -2.35 21.23 -9.85
N GLY A 55 -2.03 22.19 -10.74
CA GLY A 55 -2.74 22.39 -12.01
C GLY A 55 -2.75 21.13 -12.88
N LEU A 56 -1.59 20.48 -13.04
CA LEU A 56 -1.49 19.21 -13.78
C LEU A 56 -2.35 18.09 -13.16
N VAL A 57 -2.35 17.98 -11.84
CA VAL A 57 -3.15 17.00 -11.10
C VAL A 57 -4.64 17.28 -11.27
N VAL A 58 -5.06 18.55 -11.22
CA VAL A 58 -6.45 18.97 -11.46
C VAL A 58 -6.90 18.68 -12.89
N ASP A 59 -6.07 18.99 -13.88
CA ASP A 59 -6.39 18.70 -15.27
C ASP A 59 -6.53 17.20 -15.51
N THR A 60 -5.64 16.40 -14.94
CA THR A 60 -5.72 14.94 -14.98
C THR A 60 -6.99 14.42 -14.31
N THR A 61 -7.31 14.96 -13.13
CA THR A 61 -8.52 14.64 -12.38
C THR A 61 -9.78 14.94 -13.21
N ARG A 62 -9.89 16.14 -13.80
CA ARG A 62 -11.06 16.53 -14.62
C ARG A 62 -11.20 15.69 -15.89
N ARG A 63 -10.08 15.28 -16.52
CA ARG A 63 -10.12 14.39 -17.69
C ARG A 63 -10.68 13.01 -17.34
N ARG A 64 -10.35 12.48 -16.16
CA ARG A 64 -10.77 11.15 -15.72
C ARG A 64 -12.13 11.12 -15.03
N PHE A 65 -12.43 12.17 -14.25
CA PHE A 65 -13.60 12.26 -13.40
C PHE A 65 -14.26 13.64 -13.59
N SER A 66 -14.95 13.82 -14.71
CA SER A 66 -15.56 15.12 -15.08
C SER A 66 -16.60 15.63 -14.07
N ASN A 67 -17.23 14.71 -13.33
CA ASN A 67 -18.20 15.01 -12.27
C ASN A 67 -17.59 15.01 -10.86
N LEU A 68 -16.27 14.81 -10.73
CA LEU A 68 -15.54 14.70 -9.46
C LEU A 68 -16.00 13.57 -8.53
N HIS A 69 -16.75 12.58 -9.04
CA HIS A 69 -17.02 11.33 -8.32
C HIS A 69 -15.79 10.42 -8.40
N ILE A 70 -14.80 10.74 -7.57
CA ILE A 70 -13.52 10.04 -7.53
C ILE A 70 -13.62 8.94 -6.47
N PRO A 71 -13.35 7.67 -6.82
CA PRO A 71 -13.24 6.58 -5.85
C PRO A 71 -11.95 6.70 -5.03
N LEU A 72 -11.84 5.93 -3.94
CA LEU A 72 -10.59 5.85 -3.18
C LEU A 72 -9.50 5.17 -4.01
N HIS A 73 -8.23 5.55 -3.77
CA HIS A 73 -7.09 4.86 -4.36
C HIS A 73 -6.88 3.51 -3.69
N SER A 74 -7.54 2.49 -4.24
CA SER A 74 -7.60 1.14 -3.69
C SER A 74 -7.29 0.09 -4.75
N ARG A 75 -7.00 -1.14 -4.29
CA ARG A 75 -6.83 -2.30 -5.16
C ARG A 75 -8.07 -2.60 -6.00
N TRP A 76 -9.27 -2.20 -5.54
CA TRP A 76 -10.52 -2.37 -6.27
C TRP A 76 -10.50 -1.67 -7.63
N ARG A 77 -9.85 -0.51 -7.73
CA ARG A 77 -9.69 0.21 -9.00
C ARG A 77 -8.83 -0.55 -10.01
N HIS A 78 -7.85 -1.31 -9.54
CA HIS A 78 -7.05 -2.17 -10.41
C HIS A 78 -7.80 -3.43 -10.85
N PHE A 79 -8.71 -3.97 -10.03
CA PHE A 79 -9.58 -5.07 -10.45
C PHE A 79 -10.53 -4.67 -11.59
N GLU A 80 -10.77 -3.38 -11.81
CA GLU A 80 -11.61 -2.85 -12.90
C GLU A 80 -10.86 -2.67 -14.23
N ALA A 81 -9.58 -3.06 -14.29
CA ALA A 81 -8.77 -2.94 -15.50
C ALA A 81 -9.47 -3.53 -16.74
N GLY A 82 -9.43 -2.78 -17.84
CA GLY A 82 -10.13 -3.15 -19.08
C GLY A 82 -11.63 -2.86 -19.09
N GLY A 83 -12.16 -2.14 -18.09
CA GLY A 83 -13.58 -1.82 -17.99
C GLY A 83 -14.44 -3.01 -17.55
N VAL A 84 -13.83 -4.00 -16.89
CA VAL A 84 -14.50 -5.23 -16.45
C VAL A 84 -14.82 -5.11 -14.96
N ASP A 85 -16.11 -5.19 -14.61
CA ASP A 85 -16.57 -5.14 -13.22
C ASP A 85 -16.34 -6.48 -12.50
N ARG A 86 -15.08 -6.71 -12.08
CA ARG A 86 -14.69 -7.91 -11.33
C ARG A 86 -15.24 -7.92 -9.90
N LYS A 87 -15.60 -6.75 -9.35
CA LYS A 87 -16.32 -6.67 -8.07
C LYS A 87 -17.70 -7.29 -8.18
N LEU A 88 -18.46 -6.97 -9.22
CA LEU A 88 -19.75 -7.61 -9.49
C LEU A 88 -19.62 -9.11 -9.77
N GLN A 89 -18.53 -9.54 -10.42
CA GLN A 89 -18.24 -10.97 -10.56
C GLN A 89 -18.06 -11.63 -9.19
N LEU A 90 -17.26 -11.03 -8.29
CA LEU A 90 -17.09 -11.52 -6.93
C LEU A 90 -18.43 -11.54 -6.18
N ASP A 91 -19.22 -10.48 -6.21
CA ASP A 91 -20.54 -10.44 -5.57
C ASP A 91 -21.44 -11.61 -5.99
N ARG A 92 -21.41 -11.98 -7.28
CA ARG A 92 -22.17 -13.12 -7.81
C ARG A 92 -21.68 -14.44 -7.23
N LEU A 93 -20.36 -14.60 -7.05
CA LEU A 93 -19.77 -15.79 -6.42
C LEU A 93 -20.13 -15.87 -4.93
N LEU A 94 -20.18 -14.73 -4.25
CA LEU A 94 -20.44 -14.63 -2.81
C LEU A 94 -21.93 -14.52 -2.45
N ARG A 95 -22.86 -14.53 -3.42
CA ARG A 95 -24.29 -14.23 -3.22
C ARG A 95 -25.01 -15.12 -2.20
N HIS A 96 -24.48 -16.33 -1.95
CA HIS A 96 -25.06 -17.29 -1.01
C HIS A 96 -24.49 -17.18 0.41
N MET A 97 -23.41 -16.42 0.59
CA MET A 97 -22.77 -16.20 1.89
C MET A 97 -23.49 -15.12 2.70
N GLN A 98 -23.36 -15.19 4.02
CA GLN A 98 -23.85 -14.15 4.92
C GLN A 98 -23.00 -12.87 4.79
N PRO A 99 -23.52 -11.67 5.10
CA PRO A 99 -22.78 -10.42 4.92
C PRO A 99 -21.37 -10.41 5.56
N PRO A 100 -21.16 -10.87 6.82
CA PRO A 100 -19.81 -10.91 7.40
C PRO A 100 -18.83 -11.79 6.61
N GLU A 101 -19.28 -12.96 6.15
CA GLU A 101 -18.46 -13.87 5.34
C GLU A 101 -18.08 -13.26 3.97
N ARG A 102 -18.95 -12.41 3.41
CA ARG A 102 -18.64 -11.64 2.20
C ARG A 102 -17.54 -10.62 2.47
N ALA A 103 -17.63 -9.89 3.59
CA ALA A 103 -16.59 -8.96 4.02
C ALA A 103 -15.24 -9.68 4.17
N HIS A 104 -15.23 -10.84 4.83
CA HIS A 104 -14.01 -11.65 5.01
C HIS A 104 -13.40 -12.04 3.66
N SER A 105 -14.21 -12.52 2.72
CA SER A 105 -13.75 -12.92 1.38
C SER A 105 -13.18 -11.74 0.59
N MET A 106 -13.79 -10.55 0.71
CA MET A 106 -13.29 -9.32 0.09
C MET A 106 -11.95 -8.87 0.70
N ILE A 107 -11.82 -8.97 2.03
CA ILE A 107 -10.60 -8.61 2.77
C ILE A 107 -9.46 -9.58 2.46
N ASP A 108 -9.74 -10.88 2.41
CA ASP A 108 -8.78 -11.91 2.00
C ASP A 108 -8.23 -11.61 0.61
N LEU A 109 -9.12 -11.33 -0.36
CA LEU A 109 -8.75 -11.00 -1.74
C LEU A 109 -7.83 -9.78 -1.81
N VAL A 110 -8.20 -8.67 -1.18
CA VAL A 110 -7.36 -7.46 -1.24
C VAL A 110 -6.05 -7.64 -0.52
N THR A 111 -6.00 -8.42 0.57
CA THR A 111 -4.77 -8.70 1.31
C THR A 111 -3.76 -9.43 0.44
N VAL A 112 -4.12 -10.58 -0.12
CA VAL A 112 -3.19 -11.34 -0.97
C VAL A 112 -2.84 -10.56 -2.24
N SER A 113 -3.81 -9.84 -2.82
CA SER A 113 -3.62 -9.09 -4.06
C SER A 113 -2.69 -7.88 -3.87
N VAL A 114 -2.78 -7.17 -2.74
CA VAL A 114 -1.90 -6.04 -2.43
C VAL A 114 -0.47 -6.52 -2.13
N LEU A 115 -0.30 -7.60 -1.36
CA LEU A 115 1.03 -8.15 -1.07
C LEU A 115 1.76 -8.69 -2.32
N LEU A 116 1.01 -9.03 -3.37
CA LEU A 116 1.56 -9.44 -4.67
C LEU A 116 1.91 -8.25 -5.60
N ASP A 117 1.64 -7.01 -5.20
CA ASP A 117 1.84 -5.80 -6.02
C ASP A 117 3.08 -4.98 -5.64
N ALA A 118 4.25 -5.62 -5.76
CA ALA A 118 5.54 -4.97 -5.60
C ALA A 118 6.33 -5.08 -6.91
N GLY A 119 6.09 -4.16 -7.86
CA GLY A 119 6.80 -4.08 -9.14
C GLY A 119 6.77 -5.34 -10.02
N ALA A 120 6.07 -5.32 -11.16
CA ALA A 120 6.03 -6.49 -12.06
C ALA A 120 7.29 -6.67 -12.94
N GLY A 121 8.20 -5.68 -12.94
CA GLY A 121 9.16 -5.50 -14.02
C GLY A 121 8.51 -4.95 -15.30
N PRO A 122 9.32 -4.54 -16.30
CA PRO A 122 8.82 -3.98 -17.55
C PRO A 122 8.26 -5.04 -18.52
N ASP A 123 8.69 -6.29 -18.39
CA ASP A 123 8.46 -7.34 -19.40
C ASP A 123 7.23 -8.21 -19.10
N TRP A 124 6.86 -8.36 -17.82
CA TRP A 124 5.75 -9.21 -17.42
C TRP A 124 4.39 -8.66 -17.89
N LYS A 125 3.55 -9.56 -18.38
CA LYS A 125 2.16 -9.30 -18.75
C LYS A 125 1.24 -10.45 -18.34
N TYR A 126 -0.03 -10.13 -18.11
CA TYR A 126 -1.10 -11.10 -17.87
C TYR A 126 -2.10 -11.04 -19.02
N VAL A 127 -2.37 -12.17 -19.65
CA VAL A 127 -3.41 -12.30 -20.68
C VAL A 127 -4.65 -12.93 -20.04
N GLU A 128 -5.71 -12.17 -19.88
CA GLU A 128 -6.93 -12.69 -19.27
C GLU A 128 -7.63 -13.71 -20.18
N PRO A 129 -7.82 -14.97 -19.75
CA PRO A 129 -8.36 -16.01 -20.64
C PRO A 129 -9.77 -15.71 -21.17
N ALA A 130 -10.62 -15.06 -20.36
CA ALA A 130 -12.00 -14.81 -20.73
C ALA A 130 -12.17 -13.73 -21.82
N THR A 131 -11.24 -12.76 -21.89
CA THR A 131 -11.36 -11.59 -22.76
C THR A 131 -10.25 -11.50 -23.81
N GLY A 132 -9.15 -12.24 -23.62
CA GLY A 132 -7.92 -12.09 -24.40
C GLY A 132 -7.18 -10.77 -24.17
N GLN A 133 -7.69 -9.90 -23.28
CA GLN A 133 -7.05 -8.62 -22.98
C GLN A 133 -5.72 -8.85 -22.25
N THR A 134 -4.73 -8.03 -22.60
CA THR A 134 -3.40 -8.06 -21.98
C THR A 134 -3.26 -6.89 -21.03
N TYR A 135 -2.84 -7.18 -19.80
CA TYR A 135 -2.57 -6.21 -18.76
C TYR A 135 -1.11 -6.32 -18.29
N THR A 136 -0.56 -5.23 -17.77
CA THR A 136 0.83 -5.16 -17.28
C THR A 136 0.86 -4.45 -15.95
N ARG A 137 2.02 -4.43 -15.26
CA ARG A 137 2.22 -3.69 -14.01
C ARG A 137 1.15 -4.05 -12.95
N SER A 138 0.77 -3.07 -12.11
CA SER A 138 -0.15 -3.25 -10.99
C SER A 138 -1.53 -3.73 -11.41
N GLU A 139 -2.04 -3.26 -12.55
CA GLU A 139 -3.33 -3.69 -13.12
C GLU A 139 -3.28 -5.17 -13.52
N GLY A 140 -2.22 -5.62 -14.19
CA GLY A 140 -2.05 -7.02 -14.54
C GLY A 140 -1.93 -7.91 -13.30
N LEU A 141 -1.16 -7.48 -12.29
CA LEU A 141 -1.04 -8.20 -11.03
C LEU A 141 -2.41 -8.31 -10.33
N ALA A 142 -3.25 -7.27 -10.39
CA ALA A 142 -4.58 -7.31 -9.80
C ALA A 142 -5.48 -8.34 -10.49
N VAL A 143 -5.52 -8.34 -11.82
CA VAL A 143 -6.31 -9.30 -12.59
C VAL A 143 -5.82 -10.73 -12.35
N ALA A 144 -4.51 -10.97 -12.38
CA ALA A 144 -3.93 -12.27 -12.06
C ALA A 144 -4.30 -12.75 -10.63
N SER A 145 -4.20 -11.84 -9.65
CA SER A 145 -4.53 -12.15 -8.24
C SER A 145 -6.02 -12.45 -8.05
N PHE A 146 -6.91 -11.74 -8.77
CA PHE A 146 -8.34 -11.99 -8.77
C PHE A 146 -8.68 -13.40 -9.27
N HIS A 147 -8.10 -13.80 -10.41
CA HIS A 147 -8.29 -15.14 -10.96
C HIS A 147 -7.67 -16.22 -10.09
N ALA A 148 -6.47 -15.99 -9.55
CA ALA A 148 -5.82 -16.90 -8.61
C ALA A 148 -6.69 -17.14 -7.35
N PHE A 149 -7.21 -16.07 -6.76
CA PHE A 149 -8.07 -16.12 -5.60
C PHE A 149 -9.39 -16.85 -5.89
N THR A 150 -10.10 -16.47 -6.96
CA THR A 150 -11.38 -17.08 -7.32
C THR A 150 -11.27 -18.54 -7.80
N ALA A 151 -10.06 -18.96 -8.22
CA ALA A 151 -9.74 -20.37 -8.47
C ALA A 151 -9.38 -21.17 -7.20
N GLY A 152 -9.34 -20.53 -6.03
CA GLY A 152 -9.06 -21.17 -4.74
C GLY A 152 -7.57 -21.38 -4.43
N LEU A 153 -6.65 -20.69 -5.12
CA LEU A 153 -5.20 -20.90 -4.94
C LEU A 153 -4.72 -20.70 -3.49
N PHE A 154 -5.36 -19.79 -2.75
CA PHE A 154 -4.95 -19.41 -1.39
C PHE A 154 -5.77 -20.08 -0.29
N SER A 155 -6.75 -20.92 -0.64
CA SER A 155 -7.62 -21.63 0.30
C SER A 155 -7.11 -23.05 0.56
N SER A 156 -7.21 -23.52 1.79
CA SER A 156 -6.95 -24.92 2.14
C SER A 156 -8.18 -25.84 2.04
N ASP A 157 -9.39 -25.28 1.87
CA ASP A 157 -10.63 -26.05 1.73
C ASP A 157 -11.25 -25.83 0.34
N PRO A 158 -11.24 -26.83 -0.55
CA PRO A 158 -11.88 -26.75 -1.88
C PRO A 158 -13.39 -26.44 -1.84
N ARG A 159 -14.06 -26.67 -0.71
CA ARG A 159 -15.49 -26.32 -0.52
C ARG A 159 -15.69 -24.84 -0.21
N HIS A 160 -14.64 -24.14 0.21
CA HIS A 160 -14.61 -22.71 0.49
C HIS A 160 -13.51 -22.04 -0.36
N PRO A 161 -13.66 -21.96 -1.69
CA PRO A 161 -12.59 -21.49 -2.58
C PRO A 161 -12.34 -19.98 -2.49
N TYR A 162 -13.31 -19.19 -2.03
CA TYR A 162 -13.23 -17.71 -2.04
C TYR A 162 -12.64 -17.17 -0.73
N GLN A 163 -11.54 -17.75 -0.27
CA GLN A 163 -10.83 -17.31 0.93
C GLN A 163 -9.31 -17.42 0.77
N ALA A 164 -8.60 -16.73 1.66
CA ALA A 164 -7.19 -17.00 1.92
C ALA A 164 -7.05 -17.34 3.40
N ASP A 165 -6.52 -18.52 3.70
CA ASP A 165 -6.34 -18.99 5.08
C ASP A 165 -4.89 -19.41 5.35
N ALA A 166 -4.52 -19.45 6.63
CA ALA A 166 -3.15 -19.68 7.06
C ALA A 166 -2.56 -20.97 6.48
N ARG A 167 -3.35 -22.04 6.42
CA ARG A 167 -2.91 -23.33 5.89
C ARG A 167 -2.71 -23.27 4.38
N GLY A 168 -3.64 -22.67 3.64
CA GLY A 168 -3.55 -22.51 2.19
C GLY A 168 -2.34 -21.67 1.79
N LEU A 169 -2.14 -20.55 2.48
CA LEU A 169 -1.00 -19.65 2.28
C LEU A 169 0.35 -20.32 2.58
N ARG A 170 0.47 -21.05 3.71
CA ARG A 170 1.69 -21.81 4.05
C ARG A 170 2.01 -22.92 3.07
N ALA A 171 0.99 -23.52 2.45
CA ALA A 171 1.15 -24.58 1.46
C ALA A 171 1.42 -24.06 0.03
N LEU A 172 1.42 -22.73 -0.18
CA LEU A 172 1.58 -22.15 -1.51
C LEU A 172 2.96 -22.47 -2.11
N LEU A 173 2.94 -23.25 -3.18
CA LEU A 173 4.12 -23.53 -4.00
C LEU A 173 4.39 -22.38 -4.98
N THR A 174 5.66 -22.01 -5.13
CA THR A 174 6.08 -20.94 -6.05
C THR A 174 5.65 -21.25 -7.49
N ASP A 175 5.69 -22.51 -7.92
CA ASP A 175 5.26 -22.93 -9.28
C ASP A 175 3.75 -22.76 -9.52
N HIS A 176 2.92 -22.97 -8.51
CA HIS A 176 1.47 -22.73 -8.64
C HIS A 176 1.17 -21.22 -8.77
N LEU A 177 1.90 -20.40 -8.00
CA LEU A 177 1.82 -18.94 -8.17
C LEU A 177 2.33 -18.52 -9.56
N ALA A 178 3.43 -19.11 -10.03
CA ALA A 178 3.98 -18.88 -11.36
C ALA A 178 2.94 -19.19 -12.45
N GLN A 179 2.29 -20.34 -12.36
CA GLN A 179 1.25 -20.76 -13.30
C GLN A 179 0.06 -19.78 -13.29
N ALA A 180 -0.44 -19.42 -12.10
CA ALA A 180 -1.55 -18.48 -11.97
C ALA A 180 -1.22 -17.09 -12.52
N PHE A 181 0.04 -16.67 -12.44
CA PHE A 181 0.55 -15.40 -12.96
C PHE A 181 1.16 -15.51 -14.36
N GLN A 182 1.02 -16.66 -15.03
CA GLN A 182 1.52 -16.91 -16.39
C GLN A 182 3.04 -16.68 -16.53
N VAL A 183 3.80 -16.91 -15.46
CA VAL A 183 5.23 -16.68 -15.42
C VAL A 183 5.96 -17.82 -16.12
N GLY A 184 6.91 -17.45 -16.98
CA GLY A 184 7.80 -18.38 -17.67
C GLY A 184 8.97 -17.65 -18.31
N PRO A 185 9.89 -18.36 -19.00
CA PRO A 185 11.09 -17.76 -19.57
C PRO A 185 10.82 -16.58 -20.52
N SER A 186 9.69 -16.59 -21.23
CA SER A 186 9.26 -15.53 -22.15
C SER A 186 8.32 -14.49 -21.52
N ASN A 187 8.01 -14.63 -20.24
CA ASN A 187 7.12 -13.72 -19.49
C ASN A 187 7.57 -13.65 -18.02
N PRO A 188 8.79 -13.14 -17.73
CA PRO A 188 9.36 -13.19 -16.40
C PRO A 188 8.71 -12.18 -15.46
N LEU A 189 8.29 -12.62 -14.27
CA LEU A 189 7.83 -11.73 -13.20
C LEU A 189 8.96 -11.51 -12.19
N VAL A 190 9.36 -10.25 -11.99
CA VAL A 190 10.37 -9.90 -10.98
C VAL A 190 9.86 -10.26 -9.57
N GLY A 191 10.71 -10.91 -8.78
CA GLY A 191 10.43 -11.20 -7.37
C GLY A 191 9.37 -12.29 -7.10
N LEU A 192 9.09 -13.17 -8.06
CA LEU A 192 8.11 -14.27 -7.89
C LEU A 192 8.39 -15.14 -6.66
N GLU A 193 9.64 -15.55 -6.45
CA GLU A 193 10.07 -16.35 -5.29
C GLU A 193 9.74 -15.62 -3.98
N ASN A 194 10.14 -14.35 -3.89
CA ASN A 194 9.95 -13.52 -2.70
C ASN A 194 8.47 -13.26 -2.40
N ARG A 195 7.63 -13.12 -3.44
CA ARG A 195 6.16 -13.06 -3.28
C ARG A 195 5.59 -14.32 -2.67
N ALA A 196 6.01 -15.49 -3.14
CA ALA A 196 5.56 -16.76 -2.57
C ALA A 196 6.03 -16.91 -1.12
N ILE A 197 7.27 -16.52 -0.81
CA ILE A 197 7.78 -16.48 0.58
C ILE A 197 6.96 -15.53 1.45
N LEU A 198 6.68 -14.32 0.97
CA LEU A 198 5.88 -13.32 1.68
C LEU A 198 4.49 -13.85 2.04
N LEU A 199 3.81 -14.51 1.10
CA LEU A 199 2.51 -15.12 1.36
C LEU A 199 2.59 -16.31 2.33
N ARG A 200 3.65 -17.13 2.27
CA ARG A 200 3.85 -18.20 3.26
C ARG A 200 4.07 -17.65 4.67
N ARG A 201 4.88 -16.58 4.80
CA ARG A 201 5.08 -15.85 6.07
C ARG A 201 3.79 -15.22 6.58
N LEU A 202 2.96 -14.68 5.69
CA LEU A 202 1.62 -14.23 6.06
C LEU A 202 0.85 -15.40 6.70
N GLY A 203 0.82 -16.57 6.07
CA GLY A 203 0.14 -17.74 6.65
C GLY A 203 0.69 -18.18 8.01
N GLU A 204 1.99 -18.04 8.27
CA GLU A 204 2.60 -18.28 9.59
C GLU A 204 2.07 -17.28 10.63
N ILE A 205 2.21 -15.98 10.34
CA ILE A 205 1.79 -14.89 11.21
C ILE A 205 0.29 -14.93 11.54
N LEU A 206 -0.55 -15.28 10.55
CA LEU A 206 -1.99 -15.43 10.76
C LEU A 206 -2.31 -16.58 11.72
N SER A 207 -1.56 -17.69 11.66
CA SER A 207 -1.75 -18.84 12.56
C SER A 207 -1.27 -18.61 13.99
N GLU A 208 -0.39 -17.63 14.20
CA GLU A 208 0.15 -17.28 15.52
C GLU A 208 -0.72 -16.30 16.29
N GLN A 209 -1.76 -15.73 15.66
CA GLN A 209 -2.65 -14.70 16.22
C GLN A 209 -4.14 -15.08 16.04
N PRO A 210 -4.61 -16.21 16.59
CA PRO A 210 -6.01 -16.64 16.47
C PRO A 210 -7.01 -15.64 17.07
N GLU A 211 -6.60 -14.81 18.02
CA GLU A 211 -7.40 -13.73 18.59
C GLU A 211 -7.69 -12.58 17.59
N VAL A 212 -6.87 -12.42 16.56
CA VAL A 212 -7.06 -11.43 15.49
C VAL A 212 -7.65 -12.07 14.23
N PHE A 213 -7.15 -13.26 13.86
CA PHE A 213 -7.41 -13.88 12.56
C PHE A 213 -8.29 -15.14 12.62
N GLY A 214 -8.80 -15.47 13.81
CA GLY A 214 -9.60 -16.66 14.05
C GLY A 214 -8.81 -17.97 13.92
N GLU A 215 -9.45 -19.08 14.25
CA GLU A 215 -8.84 -20.43 14.23
C GLU A 215 -8.30 -20.85 12.86
N SER A 216 -8.92 -20.37 11.77
CA SER A 216 -8.45 -20.66 10.41
C SER A 216 -7.32 -19.74 9.95
N GLY A 217 -7.02 -18.67 10.70
CA GLY A 217 -6.02 -17.66 10.34
C GLY A 217 -6.34 -16.99 9.02
N ARG A 218 -7.47 -16.28 8.93
CA ARG A 218 -7.89 -15.53 7.72
C ARG A 218 -7.68 -14.03 7.92
N PRO A 219 -7.11 -13.28 6.96
CA PRO A 219 -7.07 -11.82 7.03
C PRO A 219 -8.45 -11.21 7.28
N GLY A 220 -9.49 -11.78 6.67
CA GLY A 220 -10.87 -11.38 6.80
C GLY A 220 -11.42 -11.36 8.22
N SER A 221 -10.93 -12.22 9.10
CA SER A 221 -11.39 -12.29 10.51
C SER A 221 -10.99 -11.05 11.32
N MET A 222 -10.03 -10.25 10.84
CA MET A 222 -9.73 -8.94 11.42
C MET A 222 -10.95 -8.00 11.36
N PHE A 223 -11.83 -8.18 10.37
CA PHE A 223 -13.10 -7.45 10.31
C PHE A 223 -13.89 -7.60 11.60
N ASP A 224 -14.09 -8.85 12.04
CA ASP A 224 -14.87 -9.18 13.23
C ASP A 224 -14.21 -8.63 14.50
N MET A 225 -12.89 -8.72 14.61
CA MET A 225 -12.14 -8.20 15.75
C MET A 225 -12.31 -6.68 15.88
N ILE A 226 -12.14 -5.94 14.78
CA ILE A 226 -12.25 -4.47 14.76
C ILE A 226 -13.68 -4.03 15.10
N ILE A 227 -14.70 -4.74 14.62
CA ILE A 227 -16.09 -4.40 14.90
C ILE A 227 -16.61 -5.00 16.21
N SER A 228 -15.89 -5.92 16.85
CA SER A 228 -16.38 -6.65 18.04
C SER A 228 -16.86 -5.75 19.18
N PRO A 229 -16.25 -4.59 19.48
CA PRO A 229 -16.76 -3.66 20.49
C PRO A 229 -18.17 -3.13 20.17
N LEU A 230 -18.62 -3.22 18.92
CA LEU A 230 -19.91 -2.73 18.43
C LEU A 230 -21.03 -3.78 18.55
N GLY A 231 -20.70 -5.04 18.86
CA GLY A 231 -21.66 -6.14 19.05
C GLY A 231 -22.11 -6.84 17.75
N PRO A 232 -22.86 -7.96 17.87
CA PRO A 232 -23.26 -8.79 16.73
C PRO A 232 -24.33 -8.14 15.83
N ASP A 233 -25.13 -7.23 16.39
CA ASP A 233 -26.14 -6.47 15.67
C ASP A 233 -25.57 -5.12 15.24
N LEU A 234 -24.68 -5.11 14.25
CA LEU A 234 -24.10 -3.87 13.72
C LEU A 234 -25.18 -2.95 13.16
N PRO A 235 -25.48 -1.80 13.79
CA PRO A 235 -26.32 -0.80 13.16
C PRO A 235 -25.57 -0.17 11.98
N HIS A 236 -26.29 0.33 10.98
CA HIS A 236 -25.68 1.11 9.87
C HIS A 236 -24.96 2.40 10.32
N THR A 237 -25.00 2.71 11.62
CA THR A 237 -24.30 3.84 12.27
C THR A 237 -23.00 3.43 12.95
N ALA A 238 -22.65 2.15 12.97
CA ALA A 238 -21.42 1.68 13.62
C ALA A 238 -20.21 2.23 12.85
N ASP A 239 -19.26 2.79 13.59
CA ASP A 239 -18.11 3.50 13.02
C ASP A 239 -16.78 2.93 13.49
N VAL A 240 -15.80 2.99 12.58
CA VAL A 240 -14.41 2.60 12.83
C VAL A 240 -13.49 3.68 12.27
N ASP A 241 -12.40 3.98 12.97
CA ASP A 241 -11.42 4.93 12.45
C ASP A 241 -10.46 4.24 11.45
N ALA A 242 -10.18 4.88 10.33
CA ALA A 242 -9.22 4.38 9.35
C ALA A 242 -7.81 4.19 9.94
N HIS A 243 -7.43 5.02 10.92
CA HIS A 243 -6.19 4.88 11.67
C HIS A 243 -6.15 3.58 12.47
N ASP A 244 -7.26 3.15 13.07
CA ASP A 244 -7.30 1.93 13.87
C ASP A 244 -7.13 0.69 12.98
N ILE A 245 -7.72 0.69 11.78
CA ILE A 245 -7.50 -0.36 10.77
C ILE A 245 -6.01 -0.42 10.39
N LEU A 246 -5.38 0.72 10.10
CA LEU A 246 -3.95 0.77 9.78
C LEU A 246 -3.08 0.28 10.95
N SER A 247 -3.33 0.78 12.16
CA SER A 247 -2.57 0.44 13.36
C SER A 247 -2.66 -1.05 13.65
N GLN A 248 -3.84 -1.66 13.50
CA GLN A 248 -4.01 -3.09 13.66
C GLN A 248 -3.23 -3.88 12.60
N LEU A 249 -3.30 -3.47 11.33
CA LEU A 249 -2.52 -4.13 10.26
C LEU A 249 -1.02 -4.04 10.54
N LEU A 250 -0.53 -2.89 11.01
CA LEU A 250 0.88 -2.69 11.32
C LEU A 250 1.36 -3.43 12.56
N LEU A 251 0.49 -3.61 13.55
CA LEU A 251 0.76 -4.43 14.71
C LEU A 251 0.85 -5.90 14.32
N SER A 252 -0.14 -6.40 13.58
CA SER A 252 -0.26 -7.82 13.28
C SER A 252 0.62 -8.31 12.14
N LEU A 253 0.95 -7.46 11.16
CA LEU A 253 1.62 -7.88 9.92
C LEU A 253 3.07 -7.41 9.79
N SER A 254 3.66 -6.66 10.74
CA SER A 254 5.02 -6.16 10.56
C SER A 254 6.08 -7.26 10.42
N GLY A 255 5.80 -8.47 10.92
CA GLY A 255 6.68 -9.64 10.81
C GLY A 255 6.73 -10.30 9.43
N ILE A 256 5.84 -9.96 8.49
CA ILE A 256 5.84 -10.62 7.16
C ILE A 256 7.00 -10.14 6.29
N TRP A 257 7.49 -8.91 6.52
CA TRP A 257 8.46 -8.25 5.66
C TRP A 257 9.86 -8.88 5.78
N PRO A 258 10.61 -9.01 4.67
CA PRO A 258 11.94 -9.60 4.70
C PRO A 258 13.03 -8.70 5.29
N ALA A 259 12.81 -7.38 5.30
CA ALA A 259 13.79 -6.42 5.80
C ALA A 259 14.03 -6.58 7.31
N ASP A 260 15.30 -6.59 7.72
CA ASP A 260 15.73 -6.68 9.12
C ASP A 260 15.61 -5.32 9.85
N ASN A 261 14.52 -4.59 9.59
CA ASN A 261 14.21 -3.33 10.24
C ASN A 261 13.51 -3.62 11.56
N GLN A 262 14.27 -3.61 12.66
CA GLN A 262 13.74 -3.96 13.99
C GLN A 262 14.33 -3.11 15.12
N ILE A 263 13.54 -2.91 16.18
CA ILE A 263 13.97 -2.30 17.44
C ILE A 263 13.67 -3.28 18.57
N GLY A 264 14.69 -3.67 19.34
CA GLY A 264 14.51 -4.59 20.46
C GLY A 264 13.93 -5.96 20.07
N GLY A 265 14.17 -6.41 18.83
CA GLY A 265 13.58 -7.64 18.28
C GLY A 265 12.14 -7.50 17.78
N VAL A 266 11.60 -6.28 17.71
CA VAL A 266 10.26 -5.99 17.19
C VAL A 266 10.38 -5.54 15.72
N PRO A 267 9.84 -6.28 14.75
CA PRO A 267 9.86 -5.89 13.34
C PRO A 267 9.06 -4.62 13.09
N LEU A 268 9.63 -3.71 12.32
CA LEU A 268 9.01 -2.43 11.91
C LEU A 268 8.46 -2.45 10.48
N GLY A 269 8.95 -3.38 9.64
CA GLY A 269 8.58 -3.42 8.22
C GLY A 269 9.21 -2.28 7.41
N ASP A 270 8.36 -1.51 6.73
CA ASP A 270 8.77 -0.40 5.87
C ASP A 270 9.04 0.88 6.68
N CYS A 271 10.09 0.81 7.49
CA CYS A 271 10.62 1.87 8.34
C CYS A 271 12.14 1.85 8.28
N TRP A 272 12.77 2.98 7.94
CA TRP A 272 14.19 3.02 7.55
C TRP A 272 14.99 4.00 8.39
N ARG A 273 16.30 3.79 8.47
CA ARG A 273 17.21 4.67 9.20
C ARG A 273 17.52 5.92 8.37
N HIS A 274 17.57 7.08 9.02
CA HIS A 274 18.07 8.31 8.42
C HIS A 274 18.77 9.19 9.47
N PRO A 275 20.05 9.57 9.28
CA PRO A 275 20.85 10.22 10.32
C PRO A 275 20.39 11.64 10.69
N ALA A 276 19.71 12.34 9.77
CA ALA A 276 19.19 13.69 10.00
C ALA A 276 17.79 13.73 10.65
N VAL A 277 17.24 12.58 11.04
CA VAL A 277 15.93 12.50 11.69
C VAL A 277 16.12 12.23 13.17
N HIS A 278 15.52 13.07 13.99
CA HIS A 278 15.67 13.01 15.44
C HIS A 278 14.34 12.75 16.16
N ALA A 279 14.42 11.94 17.21
CA ALA A 279 13.32 11.62 18.11
C ALA A 279 13.84 11.26 19.52
N GLU A 280 12.92 11.10 20.47
CA GLU A 280 13.28 10.62 21.79
C GLU A 280 13.42 9.09 21.81
N GLY A 281 14.36 8.59 22.62
CA GLY A 281 14.48 7.16 22.90
C GLY A 281 14.88 6.32 21.68
N LEU A 282 14.35 5.09 21.61
CA LEU A 282 14.78 4.10 20.61
C LEU A 282 14.23 4.37 19.20
N SER A 283 13.26 5.27 19.04
CA SER A 283 12.72 5.67 17.73
C SER A 283 13.58 6.73 17.02
N ASP A 284 14.65 7.23 17.67
CA ASP A 284 15.59 8.18 17.09
C ASP A 284 16.25 7.63 15.81
N GLY A 285 16.31 8.46 14.77
CA GLY A 285 16.85 8.08 13.47
C GLY A 285 15.97 7.16 12.63
N TRP A 286 14.73 6.86 13.02
CA TRP A 286 13.81 6.03 12.24
C TRP A 286 12.74 6.84 11.50
N VAL A 287 12.49 6.46 10.24
CA VAL A 287 11.51 7.07 9.34
C VAL A 287 10.52 6.00 8.86
N PRO A 288 9.29 5.98 9.41
CA PRO A 288 8.27 5.04 8.98
C PRO A 288 7.57 5.54 7.71
N PHE A 289 7.31 4.63 6.77
CA PHE A 289 6.50 4.89 5.57
C PHE A 289 5.29 3.96 5.47
N HIS A 290 5.49 2.68 5.80
CA HIS A 290 4.42 1.68 5.80
C HIS A 290 3.62 1.64 4.49
N LYS A 291 4.28 1.90 3.34
CA LYS A 291 3.58 2.26 2.09
C LYS A 291 2.62 1.17 1.63
N LEU A 292 3.04 -0.09 1.67
CA LEU A 292 2.21 -1.19 1.18
C LEU A 292 1.05 -1.48 2.15
N THR A 293 1.29 -1.38 3.46
CA THR A 293 0.23 -1.52 4.48
C THR A 293 -0.75 -0.34 4.45
N GLN A 294 -0.30 0.90 4.24
CA GLN A 294 -1.18 2.06 4.00
C GLN A 294 -2.10 1.81 2.80
N TRP A 295 -1.56 1.26 1.71
CA TRP A 295 -2.35 0.96 0.53
C TRP A 295 -3.31 -0.23 0.73
N LEU A 296 -2.92 -1.22 1.54
CA LEU A 296 -3.83 -2.26 2.02
C LEU A 296 -4.98 -1.65 2.84
N THR A 297 -4.69 -0.72 3.76
CA THR A 297 -5.73 0.00 4.52
C THR A 297 -6.72 0.68 3.59
N TYR A 298 -6.24 1.48 2.62
CA TYR A 298 -7.13 2.09 1.61
C TYR A 298 -7.98 1.06 0.87
N SER A 299 -7.44 -0.14 0.62
CA SER A 299 -8.14 -1.24 -0.05
C SER A 299 -9.13 -1.99 0.84
N MET A 300 -9.00 -1.90 2.15
CA MET A 300 -9.94 -2.47 3.12
C MET A 300 -11.10 -1.53 3.46
N LEU A 301 -10.95 -0.21 3.30
CA LEU A 301 -12.02 0.74 3.67
C LEU A 301 -13.34 0.49 2.93
N GLU A 302 -13.26 0.16 1.63
CA GLU A 302 -14.43 -0.15 0.81
C GLU A 302 -15.15 -1.43 1.28
N PRO A 303 -14.48 -2.58 1.53
CA PRO A 303 -15.07 -3.75 2.16
C PRO A 303 -15.81 -3.46 3.47
N PHE A 304 -15.26 -2.60 4.34
CA PHE A 304 -15.97 -2.16 5.56
C PHE A 304 -17.26 -1.39 5.22
N ALA A 305 -17.16 -0.39 4.35
CA ALA A 305 -18.29 0.43 3.93
C ALA A 305 -19.39 -0.37 3.23
N TRP A 306 -19.04 -1.29 2.33
CA TRP A 306 -19.99 -2.14 1.60
C TRP A 306 -20.74 -3.13 2.50
N ASN A 307 -20.19 -3.43 3.68
CA ASN A 307 -20.80 -4.31 4.67
C ASN A 307 -21.39 -3.52 5.87
N GLY A 308 -21.69 -2.23 5.65
CA GLY A 308 -22.50 -1.43 6.57
C GLY A 308 -21.74 -0.70 7.68
N VAL A 309 -20.41 -0.75 7.68
CA VAL A 309 -19.56 -0.06 8.67
C VAL A 309 -19.13 1.30 8.14
N GLN A 310 -19.37 2.37 8.89
CA GLN A 310 -18.94 3.72 8.51
C GLN A 310 -17.47 3.93 8.87
N VAL A 311 -16.62 4.08 7.86
CA VAL A 311 -15.20 4.42 8.09
C VAL A 311 -15.05 5.93 8.28
N ARG A 312 -14.48 6.33 9.42
CA ARG A 312 -14.15 7.71 9.77
C ARG A 312 -12.63 7.93 9.65
N GLY A 313 -12.19 9.18 9.80
CA GLY A 313 -10.76 9.49 9.90
C GLY A 313 -9.92 9.22 8.64
N VAL A 314 -10.52 9.05 7.46
CA VAL A 314 -9.79 8.71 6.21
C VAL A 314 -8.70 9.73 5.87
N ASN A 315 -8.89 11.00 6.24
CA ASN A 315 -7.88 12.06 6.08
C ASN A 315 -6.63 11.88 6.97
N GLY A 316 -6.73 11.05 8.01
CA GLY A 316 -5.61 10.70 8.88
C GLY A 316 -4.59 9.78 8.22
N LEU A 317 -4.96 9.03 7.18
CA LEU A 317 -4.05 8.19 6.39
C LEU A 317 -3.06 9.06 5.58
N THR A 318 -1.90 8.51 5.21
CA THR A 318 -0.83 9.27 4.54
C THR A 318 -0.74 8.98 3.06
N ALA A 319 -0.03 9.84 2.34
CA ALA A 319 0.32 9.61 0.96
C ALA A 319 1.15 8.32 0.80
N LEU A 320 1.18 7.78 -0.42
CA LEU A 320 1.94 6.60 -0.78
C LEU A 320 3.24 7.01 -1.48
N PRO A 321 4.41 6.91 -0.83
CA PRO A 321 5.69 7.31 -1.42
C PRO A 321 6.24 6.23 -2.36
N GLU A 322 5.47 5.91 -3.41
CA GLU A 322 5.90 5.08 -4.52
C GLU A 322 6.34 5.92 -5.72
N TYR A 323 6.88 5.24 -6.72
CA TYR A 323 7.62 5.89 -7.79
C TYR A 323 6.78 6.77 -8.73
N ARG A 324 5.45 6.62 -8.79
CA ARG A 324 4.60 7.50 -9.60
C ARG A 324 4.32 8.81 -8.86
N ASN A 325 3.99 8.75 -7.59
CA ASN A 325 3.78 9.89 -6.72
C ASN A 325 5.08 10.68 -6.47
N GLY A 326 6.17 9.99 -6.11
CA GLY A 326 7.47 10.63 -5.98
C GLY A 326 8.02 11.08 -7.33
N GLY A 327 7.67 10.37 -8.40
CA GLY A 327 8.07 10.71 -9.75
C GLY A 327 7.36 11.93 -10.29
N LEU A 328 6.08 12.12 -9.97
CA LEU A 328 5.33 13.35 -10.26
C LEU A 328 6.08 14.58 -9.75
N LEU A 329 6.54 14.55 -8.50
CA LEU A 329 7.24 15.68 -7.88
C LEU A 329 8.58 15.99 -8.55
N LEU A 330 9.32 14.97 -8.99
CA LEU A 330 10.56 15.16 -9.75
C LEU A 330 10.27 15.68 -11.16
N ASP A 331 9.32 15.07 -11.86
CA ASP A 331 9.02 15.35 -13.26
C ASP A 331 8.29 16.68 -13.47
N SER A 332 7.54 17.15 -12.47
CA SER A 332 6.94 18.48 -12.46
C SER A 332 7.92 19.56 -11.99
N GLY A 333 9.14 19.19 -11.57
CA GLY A 333 10.16 20.11 -11.09
C GLY A 333 9.93 20.67 -9.68
N VAL A 334 9.01 20.08 -8.89
CA VAL A 334 8.84 20.39 -7.46
C VAL A 334 10.06 19.91 -6.67
N LEU A 335 10.58 18.74 -7.01
CA LEU A 335 11.84 18.23 -6.50
C LEU A 335 12.89 18.25 -7.61
N ARG A 336 14.13 18.60 -7.26
CA ARG A 336 15.30 18.49 -8.13
C ARG A 336 16.43 17.80 -7.39
N LEU A 337 17.10 16.85 -8.04
CA LEU A 337 18.33 16.29 -7.51
C LEU A 337 19.42 17.36 -7.52
N ARG A 338 20.16 17.47 -6.42
CA ARG A 338 21.36 18.32 -6.36
C ARG A 338 22.45 17.83 -7.30
N ASP A 339 22.63 16.51 -7.35
CA ASP A 339 23.47 15.83 -8.33
C ASP A 339 22.60 15.03 -9.31
N PRO A 340 22.40 15.50 -10.55
CA PRO A 340 21.65 14.77 -11.57
C PRO A 340 22.23 13.39 -11.91
N GLN A 341 23.53 13.15 -11.67
CA GLN A 341 24.15 11.85 -11.95
C GLN A 341 23.64 10.75 -11.03
N ALA A 342 23.13 11.10 -9.83
CA ALA A 342 22.56 10.14 -8.89
C ALA A 342 21.38 9.34 -9.48
N ALA A 343 20.67 9.88 -10.49
CA ALA A 343 19.57 9.18 -11.16
C ALA A 343 20.04 7.97 -12.01
N GLN A 344 21.33 7.88 -12.34
CA GLN A 344 21.88 6.78 -13.15
C GLN A 344 22.13 5.52 -12.30
N ASN A 345 22.34 5.70 -11.00
CA ASN A 345 22.61 4.62 -10.04
C ASN A 345 21.35 3.83 -9.72
N VAL A 346 21.54 2.57 -9.32
CA VAL A 346 20.49 1.75 -8.70
C VAL A 346 20.67 1.82 -7.20
N TRP A 347 19.66 2.32 -6.49
CA TRP A 347 19.68 2.51 -5.05
C TRP A 347 18.86 1.45 -4.33
N GLN A 348 19.25 1.12 -3.10
CA GLN A 348 18.47 0.28 -2.21
C GLN A 348 17.36 1.09 -1.53
N PRO A 349 16.24 0.46 -1.14
CA PRO A 349 15.15 1.11 -0.41
C PRO A 349 15.57 1.91 0.84
N GLY A 350 16.64 1.46 1.51
CA GLY A 350 17.17 2.07 2.73
C GLY A 350 18.28 3.09 2.53
N ASP A 351 18.72 3.36 1.29
CA ASP A 351 19.73 4.38 1.02
C ASP A 351 19.17 5.78 1.34
N GLU A 352 20.03 6.67 1.86
CA GLU A 352 19.62 8.01 2.34
C GLU A 352 18.80 8.78 1.29
N ILE A 353 19.24 8.75 0.02
CA ILE A 353 18.53 9.39 -1.10
C ILE A 353 17.12 8.84 -1.31
N ILE A 354 16.90 7.54 -1.15
CA ILE A 354 15.58 6.92 -1.32
C ILE A 354 14.70 7.22 -0.12
N VAL A 355 15.23 7.12 1.10
CA VAL A 355 14.50 7.48 2.32
C VAL A 355 14.11 8.96 2.30
N GLU A 356 15.02 9.86 1.90
CA GLU A 356 14.76 11.29 1.75
C GLU A 356 13.70 11.54 0.68
N TRP A 357 13.84 10.98 -0.52
CA TRP A 357 12.85 11.15 -1.60
C TRP A 357 11.44 10.72 -1.18
N ARG A 358 11.33 9.57 -0.48
CA ARG A 358 10.04 9.07 0.02
C ARG A 358 9.46 9.98 1.08
N ALA A 359 10.28 10.48 2.00
CA ALA A 359 9.86 11.43 3.02
C ALA A 359 9.34 12.74 2.42
N LEU A 360 10.09 13.30 1.46
CA LEU A 360 9.65 14.46 0.70
C LEU A 360 8.36 14.20 -0.05
N THR A 361 8.20 13.00 -0.61
CA THR A 361 6.95 12.60 -1.29
C THR A 361 5.75 12.58 -0.34
N VAL A 362 5.89 12.03 0.87
CA VAL A 362 4.81 12.03 1.86
C VAL A 362 4.39 13.46 2.21
N SER A 363 5.35 14.31 2.58
CA SER A 363 5.04 15.67 3.06
C SER A 363 4.56 16.60 1.95
N LEU A 364 5.16 16.55 0.76
CA LEU A 364 4.77 17.42 -0.35
C LEU A 364 3.43 17.02 -0.96
N LEU A 365 3.02 15.75 -0.88
CA LEU A 365 1.68 15.35 -1.34
C LEU A 365 0.56 15.85 -0.42
N ASP A 366 0.80 16.01 0.88
CA ASP A 366 -0.16 16.68 1.77
C ASP A 366 -0.34 18.15 1.34
N GLU A 367 0.76 18.89 1.08
CA GLU A 367 0.71 20.27 0.59
C GLU A 367 0.11 20.41 -0.83
N LEU A 368 0.35 19.42 -1.69
CA LEU A 368 -0.21 19.36 -3.04
C LEU A 368 -1.72 19.10 -3.00
N ALA A 369 -2.17 18.20 -2.12
CA ALA A 369 -3.59 17.89 -1.95
C ALA A 369 -4.40 19.11 -1.52
N GLU A 370 -3.87 19.96 -0.64
CA GLU A 370 -4.51 21.22 -0.27
C GLU A 370 -4.69 22.16 -1.47
N ARG A 371 -3.66 22.30 -2.31
CA ARG A 371 -3.73 23.12 -3.54
C ARG A 371 -4.72 22.58 -4.56
N VAL A 372 -4.73 21.26 -4.76
CA VAL A 372 -5.69 20.58 -5.64
C VAL A 372 -7.12 20.83 -5.18
N ARG A 373 -7.38 20.71 -3.86
CA ARG A 373 -8.70 21.00 -3.27
C ARG A 373 -9.12 22.45 -3.49
N HIS A 374 -8.21 23.40 -3.28
CA HIS A 374 -8.46 24.82 -3.54
C HIS A 374 -8.85 25.07 -5.01
N LEU A 375 -8.09 24.52 -5.96
CA LEU A 375 -8.35 24.65 -7.39
C LEU A 375 -9.65 23.97 -7.85
N LEU A 376 -10.03 22.87 -7.20
CA LEU A 376 -11.30 22.17 -7.43
C LEU A 376 -12.48 22.73 -6.63
N ARG A 377 -12.23 23.70 -5.73
CA ARG A 377 -13.23 24.28 -4.82
C ARG A 377 -13.96 23.24 -3.98
N THR A 378 -13.18 22.34 -3.38
CA THR A 378 -13.64 21.27 -2.49
C THR A 378 -12.79 21.25 -1.21
N ASP A 379 -13.17 20.42 -0.25
CA ASP A 379 -12.46 20.23 1.02
C ASP A 379 -11.94 18.79 1.18
N ALA A 380 -11.34 18.53 2.34
CA ALA A 380 -10.80 17.22 2.70
C ALA A 380 -11.87 16.16 2.97
N ASP A 381 -13.09 16.55 3.34
CA ASP A 381 -14.16 15.60 3.65
C ASP A 381 -14.74 15.01 2.35
N HIS A 382 -14.86 15.84 1.32
CA HIS A 382 -15.35 15.42 0.00
C HIS A 382 -14.24 14.79 -0.86
N LEU A 383 -13.02 15.35 -0.78
CA LEU A 383 -11.83 14.92 -1.52
C LEU A 383 -10.67 14.59 -0.56
N PRO A 384 -10.76 13.50 0.22
CA PRO A 384 -9.67 13.04 1.08
C PRO A 384 -8.44 12.69 0.27
N LEU A 385 -7.28 12.61 0.93
CA LEU A 385 -5.99 12.37 0.27
C LEU A 385 -6.03 11.14 -0.65
N GLY A 386 -6.63 10.03 -0.20
CA GLY A 386 -6.80 8.82 -1.01
C GLY A 386 -7.54 9.05 -2.33
N LYS A 387 -8.46 10.02 -2.42
CA LYS A 387 -9.09 10.40 -3.70
C LYS A 387 -8.23 11.34 -4.53
N VAL A 388 -7.39 12.17 -3.92
CA VAL A 388 -6.40 12.97 -4.68
C VAL A 388 -5.37 12.05 -5.35
N LEU A 389 -4.96 10.99 -4.64
CA LEU A 389 -4.07 9.96 -5.18
C LEU A 389 -4.69 9.27 -6.40
N GLU A 390 -5.93 8.78 -6.27
CA GLU A 390 -6.64 8.10 -7.36
C GLU A 390 -6.98 9.04 -8.50
N GLY A 391 -7.53 10.21 -8.18
CA GLY A 391 -8.02 11.19 -9.14
C GLY A 391 -6.91 11.69 -10.05
N GLY A 392 -5.73 11.95 -9.48
CA GLY A 392 -4.72 12.74 -10.18
C GLY A 392 -3.28 12.34 -9.95
N THR A 393 -2.75 12.30 -8.72
CA THR A 393 -1.28 12.29 -8.54
C THR A 393 -0.63 11.04 -9.13
N TRP A 394 -1.22 9.86 -8.89
CA TRP A 394 -0.73 8.59 -9.39
C TRP A 394 -0.74 8.53 -10.91
N GLN A 395 -1.83 9.01 -11.53
CA GLN A 395 -1.98 9.03 -12.98
C GLN A 395 -1.12 10.11 -13.63
N ALA A 396 -1.06 11.32 -13.07
CA ALA A 396 -0.25 12.42 -13.58
C ALA A 396 1.23 12.03 -13.57
N GLY A 397 1.71 11.43 -12.48
CA GLY A 397 3.06 10.88 -12.40
C GLY A 397 3.33 9.81 -13.46
N ARG A 398 2.38 8.90 -13.70
CA ARG A 398 2.47 7.89 -14.76
C ARG A 398 2.54 8.54 -16.16
N GLU A 399 1.71 9.54 -16.44
CA GLU A 399 1.68 10.24 -17.73
C GLU A 399 2.98 11.00 -17.98
N LEU A 400 3.53 11.68 -16.96
CA LEU A 400 4.82 12.35 -17.07
C LEU A 400 5.96 11.36 -17.31
N ALA A 401 6.03 10.28 -16.53
CA ALA A 401 7.02 9.22 -16.71
C ALA A 401 6.92 8.61 -18.12
N GLN A 402 5.70 8.43 -18.66
CA GLN A 402 5.50 7.96 -20.02
C GLN A 402 6.08 8.93 -21.06
N ARG A 403 5.81 10.22 -20.93
CA ARG A 403 6.28 11.26 -21.86
C ARG A 403 7.79 11.45 -21.81
N LEU A 404 8.37 11.42 -20.61
CA LEU A 404 9.79 11.76 -20.40
C LEU A 404 10.72 10.56 -20.57
N ARG A 405 10.28 9.36 -20.19
CA ARG A 405 11.15 8.16 -20.06
C ARG A 405 10.45 6.85 -20.42
N GLY A 406 9.44 6.88 -21.29
CA GLY A 406 8.76 5.66 -21.74
C GLY A 406 8.08 4.87 -20.61
N GLY A 407 7.76 5.54 -19.51
CA GLY A 407 7.05 4.98 -18.36
C GLY A 407 7.97 4.43 -17.26
N LEU A 408 9.29 4.66 -17.38
CA LEU A 408 10.29 4.34 -16.36
C LEU A 408 10.35 5.42 -15.25
N PRO A 409 10.59 5.01 -13.99
CA PRO A 409 10.68 5.95 -12.87
C PRO A 409 11.91 6.87 -12.99
N PRO A 410 11.88 8.08 -12.43
CA PRO A 410 13.02 9.02 -12.48
C PRO A 410 14.19 8.61 -11.58
N LEU A 411 13.93 7.81 -10.54
CA LEU A 411 14.94 7.18 -9.70
C LEU A 411 14.83 5.67 -9.79
N ARG A 412 15.98 4.99 -9.91
CA ARG A 412 16.03 3.53 -10.01
C ARG A 412 16.24 2.94 -8.62
N VAL A 413 15.21 2.26 -8.12
CA VAL A 413 15.24 1.54 -6.85
C VAL A 413 15.34 0.04 -7.14
N ALA A 414 16.23 -0.65 -6.45
CA ALA A 414 16.29 -2.10 -6.47
C ALA A 414 14.98 -2.67 -5.92
N SER A 415 14.33 -3.54 -6.70
CA SER A 415 13.12 -4.24 -6.28
C SER A 415 13.42 -5.73 -6.17
N ASP A 416 13.07 -6.30 -5.02
CA ASP A 416 13.05 -7.73 -4.74
C ASP A 416 11.63 -8.31 -4.90
N GLY A 417 10.66 -7.46 -5.23
CA GLY A 417 9.27 -7.83 -5.29
C GLY A 417 8.53 -7.89 -3.94
N THR A 418 8.93 -7.13 -2.93
CA THR A 418 8.18 -7.03 -1.66
C THR A 418 7.80 -5.61 -1.25
N VAL A 419 8.66 -4.61 -1.47
CA VAL A 419 8.41 -3.21 -1.07
C VAL A 419 8.11 -2.27 -2.25
N PHE A 420 8.86 -2.40 -3.34
CA PHE A 420 8.83 -1.51 -4.52
C PHE A 420 8.41 -2.20 -5.82
#